data_AF-A0A382TU35-F1
#
_entry.id   AF-A0A382TU35-F1
#
_cell.length_a   1.000
_cell.length_b   1.000
_cell.length_c   1.000
_cell.angle_alpha   90.00
_cell.angle_beta   90.00
_cell.angle_gamma   90.00
#
_symmetry.space_group_name_H-M   'P 1'
#
loop_
_entity.id
_entity.type
_entity.pdbx_description
1 polymer ?
#
loop_
_entity_poly.entity_id
_entity_poly.type
_entity_poly.pdbx_seq_one_letter_code
_entity_poly.pdbx_strand_id
1 'polypeptide(L)'
;MEKLLFLLVFIPFVFACDYSTSRIEENSTLLEFPEVVSGEESSTTSVYQLEWLTGQREGSHDGGILEQTWLPPRSGTITALVRSTKESDTRFVEIIHIREINGSLEL
;
A
#
# COMPACT_ATOMS: atom_id res chain seq x y z
N MET A 1 11.19 -14.24 -1.78
CA MET A 1 11.10 -12.82 -1.38
C MET A 1 10.86 -11.87 -2.55
N GLU A 2 11.21 -12.23 -3.79
CA GLU A 2 11.02 -11.33 -4.96
C GLU A 2 9.55 -11.07 -5.33
N LYS A 3 8.65 -12.03 -5.12
CA LYS A 3 7.22 -11.89 -5.47
C LYS A 3 6.45 -10.88 -4.60
N LEU A 4 6.85 -10.73 -3.34
CA LEU A 4 6.24 -9.78 -2.40
C LEU A 4 6.68 -8.33 -2.71
N LEU A 5 7.90 -8.17 -3.23
CA LEU A 5 8.41 -6.87 -3.68
C LEU A 5 7.69 -6.38 -4.94
N PHE A 6 7.32 -7.29 -5.87
CA PHE A 6 6.53 -6.91 -7.04
C PHE A 6 5.13 -6.39 -6.66
N LEU A 7 4.44 -6.97 -5.67
CA LEU A 7 3.11 -6.51 -5.27
C LEU A 7 3.16 -5.13 -4.56
N LEU A 8 4.21 -4.88 -3.76
CA LEU A 8 4.38 -3.62 -3.01
C LEU A 8 4.97 -2.47 -3.85
N VAL A 9 5.66 -2.75 -4.96
CA VAL A 9 6.19 -1.70 -5.86
C VAL A 9 5.13 -1.19 -6.84
N PHE A 10 4.11 -1.97 -7.19
CA PHE A 10 3.05 -1.52 -8.09
C PHE A 10 1.94 -0.70 -7.42
N ILE A 11 1.78 -0.79 -6.09
CA ILE A 11 0.82 0.03 -5.32
C ILE A 11 1.22 1.52 -5.28
N PRO A 12 2.50 1.93 -5.21
CA PRO A 12 2.87 3.34 -5.33
C PRO A 12 3.14 3.79 -6.78
N PHE A 13 3.55 2.92 -7.71
CA PHE A 13 3.96 3.36 -9.06
C PHE A 13 2.79 3.84 -9.93
N VAL A 14 1.57 3.37 -9.68
CA VAL A 14 0.36 3.89 -10.35
C VAL A 14 -0.05 5.25 -9.76
N PHE A 15 0.31 5.55 -8.51
CA PHE A 15 -0.21 6.73 -7.78
C PHE A 15 0.79 7.89 -7.64
N ALA A 16 2.07 7.70 -7.97
CA ALA A 16 3.04 8.80 -7.98
C ALA A 16 2.79 9.83 -9.10
N CYS A 17 2.11 9.45 -10.19
CA CYS A 17 1.82 10.36 -11.29
C CYS A 17 0.69 11.37 -10.99
N ASP A 18 -0.29 11.03 -10.16
CA ASP A 18 -1.38 11.96 -9.81
C ASP A 18 -1.07 12.86 -8.61
N TYR A 19 -0.10 12.50 -7.77
CA TYR A 19 0.29 13.33 -6.63
C TYR A 19 1.12 14.56 -7.04
N SER A 20 1.79 14.54 -8.19
CA SER A 20 2.80 15.55 -8.55
C SER A 20 2.26 16.90 -9.04
N THR A 21 0.95 17.06 -9.25
CA THR A 21 0.42 18.30 -9.88
C THR A 21 -0.38 19.21 -8.93
N SER A 22 -0.56 18.84 -7.66
CA SER A 22 -1.25 19.71 -6.70
C SER A 22 -0.28 20.42 -5.76
N ARG A 23 -0.01 21.69 -6.10
CA ARG A 23 0.56 22.78 -5.27
C ARG A 23 2.00 22.62 -4.79
N ILE A 24 2.91 23.19 -5.57
CA ILE A 24 4.02 23.96 -4.99
C ILE A 24 3.79 25.41 -5.40
N GLU A 25 3.11 26.15 -4.52
CA GLU A 25 3.19 27.60 -4.47
C GLU A 25 3.11 27.99 -2.99
N GLU A 26 4.28 28.14 -2.36
CA GLU A 26 4.66 29.34 -1.60
C GLU A 26 5.86 29.07 -0.68
N ASN A 27 6.90 29.84 -0.97
CA ASN A 27 7.73 30.60 -0.03
C ASN A 27 8.70 29.87 0.93
N SER A 28 9.96 29.93 0.52
CA SER A 28 11.21 29.87 1.29
C SER A 28 11.13 30.34 2.76
N THR A 29 11.48 29.46 3.69
CA THR A 29 12.37 29.74 4.84
C THR A 29 12.94 28.42 5.35
N LEU A 30 14.27 28.34 5.46
CA LEU A 30 15.04 27.20 5.97
C LEU A 30 14.58 26.78 7.38
N LEU A 31 14.32 25.50 7.59
CA LEU A 31 14.23 24.90 8.93
C LEU A 31 15.21 23.74 9.01
N GLU A 32 16.19 23.86 9.91
CA GLU A 32 17.12 22.80 10.29
C GLU A 32 16.34 21.55 10.75
N PHE A 33 16.66 20.40 10.17
CA PHE A 33 16.19 19.12 10.68
C PHE A 33 17.01 18.73 11.91
N PRO A 34 16.40 18.46 13.08
CA PRO A 34 17.15 17.96 14.22
C PRO A 34 17.64 16.53 13.93
N GLU A 35 18.89 16.29 14.29
CA GLU A 35 19.59 15.00 14.22
C GLU A 35 18.80 13.92 14.96
N VAL A 36 18.26 12.95 14.21
CA VAL A 36 17.54 11.81 14.78
C VAL A 36 18.56 10.82 15.32
N VAL A 37 18.70 10.80 16.64
CA VAL A 37 19.39 9.74 17.40
C VAL A 37 18.69 8.40 17.11
N SER A 38 19.42 7.46 16.48
CA SER A 38 18.92 6.09 16.27
C SER A 38 19.07 5.27 17.56
N GLY A 39 17.97 5.13 18.30
CA GLY A 39 17.81 4.00 19.22
C GLY A 39 17.36 2.78 18.41
N GLU A 40 18.05 1.65 18.55
CA GLU A 40 17.58 0.34 18.08
C GLU A 40 16.36 -0.09 18.90
N GLU A 41 15.19 0.42 18.55
CA GLU A 41 13.92 -0.22 18.89
C GLU A 41 13.80 -1.46 18.01
N SER A 42 13.67 -2.63 18.63
CA SER A 42 13.27 -3.86 17.93
C SER A 42 11.88 -3.61 17.35
N SER A 43 11.83 -3.15 16.10
CA SER A 43 10.61 -2.79 15.41
C SER A 43 9.83 -4.06 15.08
N THR A 44 9.06 -4.54 16.05
CA THR A 44 8.05 -5.57 15.81
C THR A 44 7.13 -5.03 14.71
N THR A 45 7.23 -5.61 13.50
CA THR A 45 6.44 -5.15 12.36
C THR A 45 4.99 -5.55 12.60
N SER A 46 4.08 -4.58 12.58
CA SER A 46 2.66 -4.80 12.87
C SER A 46 1.77 -4.50 11.67
N VAL A 47 0.70 -5.27 11.47
CA VAL A 47 -0.32 -5.00 10.43
C VAL A 47 -1.00 -3.65 10.61
N TYR A 48 -1.01 -3.07 11.81
CA TYR A 48 -1.55 -1.72 12.01
C TYR A 48 -0.72 -0.63 11.30
N GLN A 49 0.55 -0.90 10.99
CA GLN A 49 1.36 -0.01 10.15
C GLN A 49 0.84 0.03 8.69
N LEU A 50 -0.01 -0.92 8.29
CA LEU A 50 -0.66 -0.97 6.99
C LEU A 50 -2.06 -0.34 6.96
N GLU A 51 -2.49 0.35 8.02
CA GLU A 51 -3.83 0.96 8.11
C GLU A 51 -4.13 1.90 6.93
N TRP A 52 -3.12 2.55 6.36
CA TRP A 52 -3.24 3.42 5.19
C TRP A 52 -3.76 2.72 3.93
N LEU A 53 -3.68 1.38 3.85
CA LEU A 53 -4.26 0.60 2.75
C LEU A 53 -5.79 0.56 2.81
N THR A 54 -6.39 0.81 3.98
CA THR A 54 -7.83 0.67 4.21
C THR A 54 -8.67 1.48 3.22
N GLY A 55 -9.75 0.85 2.76
CA GLY A 55 -10.76 1.46 1.91
C GLY A 55 -10.81 0.86 0.52
N GLN A 56 -11.55 1.54 -0.35
CA GLN A 56 -11.81 1.10 -1.73
C GLN A 56 -10.95 1.90 -2.71
N ARG A 57 -10.35 1.20 -3.67
CA ARG A 57 -9.55 1.80 -4.74
C ARG A 57 -9.91 1.11 -6.05
N GLU A 58 -9.83 1.86 -7.13
CA GLU A 58 -10.01 1.39 -8.49
C GLU A 58 -8.96 2.08 -9.36
N GLY A 59 -8.39 1.36 -10.33
CA GLY A 59 -7.45 1.93 -11.29
C GLY A 59 -7.36 1.12 -12.57
N SER A 60 -6.84 1.74 -13.63
CA SER A 60 -6.53 1.03 -14.88
C SER A 60 -5.31 0.13 -14.71
N HIS A 61 -5.40 -1.12 -15.15
CA HIS A 61 -4.31 -2.11 -15.07
C HIS A 61 -4.40 -3.11 -16.23
N ASP A 62 -3.30 -3.37 -16.95
CA ASP A 62 -3.23 -4.32 -18.07
C ASP A 62 -4.31 -4.15 -19.16
N GLY A 63 -4.69 -2.90 -19.40
CA GLY A 63 -5.75 -2.53 -20.35
C GLY A 63 -7.16 -2.90 -19.88
N GLY A 64 -7.34 -3.11 -18.58
CA GLY A 64 -8.62 -3.30 -17.91
C GLY A 64 -8.70 -2.46 -16.64
N ILE A 65 -9.62 -2.82 -15.74
CA ILE A 65 -9.81 -2.19 -14.43
C ILE A 65 -9.39 -3.18 -13.33
N LEU A 66 -8.71 -2.67 -12.32
CA LEU A 66 -8.40 -3.38 -11.08
C LEU A 66 -9.07 -2.66 -9.92
N GLU A 67 -9.98 -3.36 -9.25
CA GLU A 67 -10.68 -2.91 -8.05
C GLU A 67 -10.10 -3.60 -6.83
N GLN A 68 -9.93 -2.86 -5.73
CA GLN A 68 -9.43 -3.36 -4.46
C GLN A 68 -10.28 -2.81 -3.32
N THR A 69 -10.69 -3.67 -2.39
CA THR A 69 -11.33 -3.28 -1.12
C THR A 69 -10.54 -3.86 0.02
N TRP A 70 -9.84 -3.00 0.75
CA TRP A 70 -9.06 -3.36 1.94
C TRP A 70 -9.90 -3.15 3.20
N LEU A 71 -9.99 -4.20 4.02
CA LEU A 71 -10.56 -4.11 5.36
C LEU A 71 -9.51 -3.54 6.31
N PRO A 72 -9.91 -2.76 7.33
CA PRO A 72 -8.99 -2.30 8.36
C PRO A 72 -8.27 -3.47 9.04
N PRO A 73 -7.04 -3.28 9.53
CA PRO A 73 -6.33 -4.29 10.31
C PRO A 73 -7.20 -4.80 11.47
N ARG A 74 -7.25 -6.13 11.62
CA ARG A 74 -8.00 -6.79 12.70
C ARG A 74 -7.33 -8.12 13.06
N SER A 75 -7.16 -8.35 14.36
CA SER A 75 -6.68 -9.64 14.89
C SER A 75 -5.34 -10.10 14.30
N GLY A 76 -4.38 -9.19 14.11
CA GLY A 76 -3.06 -9.51 13.55
C GLY A 76 -3.06 -9.75 12.04
N THR A 77 -4.12 -9.34 11.34
CA THR A 77 -4.28 -9.51 9.90
C THR A 77 -4.79 -8.23 9.23
N ILE A 78 -4.47 -8.02 7.96
CA ILE A 78 -5.16 -7.09 7.06
C ILE A 78 -5.52 -7.84 5.78
N THR A 79 -6.72 -7.62 5.25
CA THR A 79 -7.27 -8.42 4.14
C THR A 79 -7.83 -7.52 3.05
N ALA A 80 -7.63 -7.91 1.79
CA ALA A 80 -8.22 -7.25 0.63
C ALA A 80 -9.03 -8.23 -0.22
N LEU A 81 -10.10 -7.73 -0.84
CA LEU A 81 -10.69 -8.33 -2.02
C LEU A 81 -10.20 -7.56 -3.25
N VAL A 82 -9.65 -8.27 -4.22
CA VAL A 82 -9.17 -7.71 -5.49
C VAL A 82 -9.96 -8.33 -6.63
N ARG A 83 -10.38 -7.51 -7.59
CA ARG A 83 -11.03 -7.96 -8.83
C ARG A 83 -10.38 -7.27 -10.03
N SER A 84 -10.03 -8.05 -11.05
CA SER A 84 -9.62 -7.52 -12.34
C SER A 84 -10.69 -7.80 -13.39
N THR A 85 -11.06 -6.77 -14.14
CA THR A 85 -11.98 -6.85 -15.27
C THR A 85 -11.31 -6.31 -16.52
N LYS A 86 -11.67 -6.82 -17.69
CA LYS A 86 -11.25 -6.27 -18.97
C LYS A 86 -12.38 -6.49 -19.97
N GLU A 87 -12.72 -5.44 -20.71
CA GLU A 87 -13.89 -5.44 -21.60
C GLU A 87 -15.15 -5.83 -20.82
N SER A 88 -15.78 -6.97 -21.12
CA SER A 88 -16.95 -7.49 -20.41
C SER A 88 -16.65 -8.61 -19.42
N ASP A 89 -15.38 -9.00 -19.26
CA ASP A 89 -15.00 -10.23 -18.56
C ASP A 89 -14.28 -9.94 -17.24
N THR A 90 -14.65 -10.68 -16.19
CA THR A 90 -13.84 -10.76 -14.97
C THR A 90 -12.67 -11.71 -15.22
N ARG A 91 -11.45 -11.16 -15.24
CA ARG A 91 -10.22 -11.93 -15.49
C ARG A 91 -9.83 -12.75 -14.26
N PHE A 92 -9.90 -12.14 -13.08
CA PHE A 92 -9.68 -12.83 -11.82
C PHE A 92 -10.33 -12.10 -10.65
N VAL A 93 -10.49 -12.87 -9.56
CA VAL A 93 -10.79 -12.37 -8.23
C VAL A 93 -9.77 -13.01 -7.28
N GLU A 94 -9.17 -12.20 -6.42
CA GLU A 94 -8.17 -12.63 -5.45
C GLU A 94 -8.53 -12.09 -4.06
N ILE A 95 -8.25 -12.89 -3.03
CA ILE A 95 -8.28 -12.44 -1.64
C ILE A 95 -6.83 -12.37 -1.17
N ILE A 96 -6.39 -11.17 -0.82
CA ILE A 96 -5.08 -10.93 -0.22
C ILE A 96 -5.25 -11.01 1.29
N HIS A 97 -4.38 -11.76 1.97
CA HIS A 97 -4.40 -11.89 3.41
C HIS A 97 -2.98 -11.70 3.96
N ILE A 98 -2.70 -10.55 4.57
CA ILE A 98 -1.41 -10.27 5.19
C ILE A 98 -1.54 -10.51 6.69
N ARG A 99 -0.61 -11.27 7.28
CA ARG A 99 -0.62 -11.65 8.70
C ARG A 99 0.73 -11.42 9.37
N GLU A 100 0.70 -11.14 10.67
CA GLU A 100 1.89 -11.06 11.50
C GLU A 100 2.38 -12.48 11.87
N ILE A 101 3.63 -12.80 11.56
CA ILE A 101 4.30 -14.05 11.93
C ILE A 101 5.70 -13.73 12.45
N ASN A 102 5.99 -14.11 13.69
CA ASN A 102 7.31 -13.98 14.32
C ASN A 102 7.93 -12.57 14.18
N GLY A 103 7.10 -11.52 14.28
CA GLY A 103 7.55 -10.12 14.14
C GLY A 103 7.75 -9.65 12.70
N SER A 104 7.35 -10.45 11.71
CA SER A 104 7.36 -10.14 10.27
C SER A 104 5.94 -10.16 9.69
N LEU A 105 5.76 -9.56 8.50
CA LEU A 105 4.51 -9.63 7.73
C LEU A 105 4.64 -10.67 6.61
N GLU A 106 3.65 -11.55 6.51
CA GLU A 106 3.56 -12.58 5.47
C GLU A 106 2.24 -12.47 4.70
N LEU A 107 2.29 -12.77 3.40
CA LEU A 107 1.14 -12.84 2.48
C LEU A 107 0.65 -14.29 2.31
#